data_AF-A0AAD9KX39-F1
#
_entry.id   AF-A0AAD9KX39-F1
#
_cell.length_a   1.000
_cell.length_b   1.000
_cell.length_c   1.000
_cell.angle_alpha   90.00
_cell.angle_beta   90.00
_cell.angle_gamma   90.00
#
_symmetry.space_group_name_H-M   'P 1'
#
loop_
_entity.id
_entity.type
_entity.pdbx_description
1 polymer ?
#
loop_
_entity_poly.entity_id
_entity_poly.type
_entity_poly.pdbx_seq_one_letter_code
_entity_poly.pdbx_strand_id
1 'polypeptide(L)'
;MIVKLLIDFYSDDDIASAKNILFQTAFNDRDAPRLIKRKGKDKSINNIQDILNIFLEMPPQPVPCYVAKELSRLPPLSMNCFDVSSLVKDMESVKLHLLILQESHETSMKAQIAKCQVRSSPESVSAEHHSPRSTCAVSVLTRFNKIAT
;
A
#
# COMPACT_ATOMS: atom_id res chain seq x y z
N MET A 1 -28.64 5.09 5.34
CA MET A 1 -27.44 4.91 6.19
C MET A 1 -26.23 5.66 5.62
N ILE A 2 -25.84 5.42 4.36
CA ILE A 2 -24.65 6.06 3.75
C ILE A 2 -24.72 7.60 3.72
N VAL A 3 -25.88 8.18 3.39
CA VAL A 3 -26.04 9.65 3.29
C VAL A 3 -25.77 10.34 4.63
N LYS A 4 -26.26 9.78 5.74
CA LYS A 4 -26.06 10.33 7.10
C LYS A 4 -24.58 10.33 7.47
N LEU A 5 -23.89 9.20 7.22
CA LEU A 5 -22.46 9.05 7.49
C LEU A 5 -21.63 10.13 6.76
N LEU A 6 -21.93 10.36 5.48
CA LEU A 6 -21.21 11.33 4.67
C LEU A 6 -21.46 12.77 5.12
N ILE A 7 -22.68 13.10 5.53
CA ILE A 7 -23.02 14.45 6.06
C ILE A 7 -22.36 14.72 7.39
N ASP A 8 -22.30 13.71 8.26
CA ASP A 8 -21.72 13.86 9.59
C ASP A 8 -20.18 13.94 9.54
N PHE A 9 -19.56 13.43 8.47
CA PHE A 9 -18.11 13.37 8.32
C PHE A 9 -17.52 14.46 7.40
N TYR A 10 -18.22 14.83 6.32
CA TYR A 10 -17.75 15.80 5.33
C TYR A 10 -18.45 17.15 5.44
N SER A 11 -17.71 18.22 5.14
CA SER A 11 -18.29 19.56 5.07
C SER A 11 -19.18 19.72 3.83
N ASP A 12 -20.09 20.69 3.87
CA ASP A 12 -20.91 21.06 2.71
C ASP A 12 -20.08 21.38 1.47
N ASP A 13 -18.94 22.04 1.67
CA ASP A 13 -18.02 22.44 0.60
C ASP A 13 -17.28 21.24 0.01
N ASP A 14 -16.84 20.29 0.84
CA ASP A 14 -16.26 19.03 0.37
C ASP A 14 -17.27 18.25 -0.48
N ILE A 15 -18.53 18.15 -0.02
CA ILE A 15 -19.60 17.45 -0.74
C ILE A 15 -19.90 18.13 -2.07
N ALA A 16 -20.00 19.47 -2.09
CA ALA A 16 -20.23 20.22 -3.32
C ALA A 16 -19.05 20.09 -4.30
N SER A 17 -17.82 20.13 -3.79
CA SER A 17 -16.60 19.94 -4.58
C SER A 17 -16.54 18.56 -5.20
N ALA A 18 -16.78 17.51 -4.41
CA ALA A 18 -16.82 16.12 -4.88
C ALA A 18 -17.85 15.91 -6.00
N LYS A 19 -19.05 16.52 -5.86
CA LYS A 19 -20.06 16.50 -6.91
C LYS A 19 -19.56 17.14 -8.21
N ASN A 20 -18.92 18.29 -8.12
CA ASN A 20 -18.39 18.98 -9.31
C ASN A 20 -17.31 18.14 -10.01
N ILE A 21 -16.39 17.56 -9.24
CA ILE A 21 -15.35 16.67 -9.78
C ILE A 21 -15.99 15.50 -10.50
N LEU A 22 -16.95 14.81 -9.85
CA LEU A 22 -17.65 13.68 -10.45
C LEU A 22 -18.32 14.07 -11.78
N PHE A 23 -19.02 15.20 -11.83
CA PHE A 23 -19.65 15.65 -13.06
C PHE A 23 -18.64 15.93 -14.19
N GLN A 24 -17.49 16.50 -13.87
CA GLN A 24 -16.44 16.83 -14.85
C GLN A 24 -15.75 15.60 -15.41
N THR A 25 -15.66 14.51 -14.63
CA THR A 25 -14.93 13.30 -15.03
C THR A 25 -15.85 12.18 -15.50
N ALA A 26 -17.12 12.16 -15.09
CA ALA A 26 -18.09 11.15 -15.49
C ALA A 26 -18.69 11.40 -16.86
N PHE A 27 -18.78 12.66 -17.29
CA PHE A 27 -19.46 13.03 -18.53
C PHE A 27 -18.52 13.80 -19.46
N ASN A 28 -18.61 13.49 -20.76
CA ASN A 28 -18.02 14.32 -21.81
C ASN A 28 -18.96 15.48 -22.14
N ASP A 29 -18.42 16.60 -22.65
CA ASP A 29 -19.17 17.85 -22.90
C ASP A 29 -20.44 17.71 -23.77
N ARG A 30 -20.56 16.64 -24.56
CA ARG A 30 -21.67 16.45 -25.50
C ARG A 30 -22.93 15.82 -24.89
N ASP A 31 -22.79 15.00 -23.84
CA ASP A 31 -23.88 14.21 -23.25
C ASP A 31 -24.05 14.44 -21.74
N ALA A 32 -23.41 15.50 -21.21
CA ALA A 32 -23.45 15.80 -19.78
C ALA A 32 -24.83 16.34 -19.35
N PRO A 33 -25.50 15.71 -18.37
CA PRO A 33 -26.68 16.30 -17.77
C PRO A 33 -26.33 17.62 -17.09
N ARG A 34 -27.30 18.53 -17.03
CA ARG A 34 -27.11 19.84 -16.40
C ARG A 34 -26.70 19.67 -14.93
N LEU A 35 -25.57 20.27 -14.55
CA LEU A 35 -25.12 20.33 -13.15
C LEU A 35 -26.06 21.21 -12.31
N ILE A 36 -26.84 20.58 -11.41
CA ILE A 36 -27.79 21.27 -10.53
C ILE A 36 -27.06 21.77 -9.27
N LYS A 37 -27.06 23.08 -9.05
CA LYS A 37 -26.59 23.68 -7.79
C LYS A 37 -27.70 23.64 -6.74
N ARG A 38 -27.57 22.76 -5.74
CA ARG A 38 -28.53 22.62 -4.63
C ARG A 38 -28.39 23.78 -3.64
N LYS A 39 -29.52 24.24 -3.08
CA LYS A 39 -29.62 25.35 -2.11
C LYS A 39 -30.52 24.95 -0.93
N GLY A 40 -30.44 25.69 0.16
CA GLY A 40 -31.26 25.47 1.37
C GLY A 40 -30.64 24.52 2.39
N LYS A 41 -31.42 24.17 3.41
CA LYS A 41 -30.98 23.37 4.57
C LYS A 41 -30.54 21.96 4.18
N ASP A 42 -31.21 21.36 3.20
CA ASP A 42 -30.96 19.98 2.77
C ASP A 42 -30.02 19.91 1.56
N LYS A 43 -29.27 20.97 1.25
CA LYS A 43 -28.41 21.02 0.05
C LYS A 43 -27.39 19.88 0.02
N SER A 44 -26.82 19.50 1.15
CA SER A 44 -25.77 18.47 1.25
C SER A 44 -26.36 17.06 1.10
N ILE A 45 -27.52 16.81 1.70
CA ILE A 45 -28.31 15.60 1.50
C ILE A 45 -28.59 15.41 0.00
N ASN A 46 -29.12 16.45 -0.64
CA ASN A 46 -29.47 16.41 -2.06
C ASN A 46 -28.24 16.28 -2.97
N ASN A 47 -27.12 16.92 -2.63
CA ASN A 47 -25.88 16.77 -3.39
C ASN A 47 -25.33 15.33 -3.30
N ILE A 48 -25.39 14.69 -2.13
CA ILE A 48 -25.00 13.28 -1.98
C ILE A 48 -25.93 12.36 -2.77
N GLN A 49 -27.24 12.61 -2.75
CA GLN A 49 -28.19 11.85 -3.56
C GLN A 49 -27.90 11.98 -5.06
N ASP A 50 -27.59 13.20 -5.53
CA ASP A 50 -27.20 13.41 -6.92
C ASP A 50 -25.92 12.62 -7.29
N ILE A 51 -24.91 12.62 -6.41
CA ILE A 51 -23.69 11.81 -6.58
C ILE A 51 -24.03 10.32 -6.69
N LEU A 52 -24.86 9.81 -5.79
CA LEU A 52 -25.25 8.39 -5.76
C LEU A 52 -26.04 7.99 -7.01
N ASN A 53 -26.97 8.83 -7.45
CA ASN A 53 -27.75 8.56 -8.66
C ASN A 53 -26.85 8.47 -9.89
N ILE A 54 -25.83 9.33 -10.01
CA ILE A 54 -24.84 9.22 -11.09
C ILE A 54 -24.15 7.87 -11.06
N PHE A 55 -23.68 7.40 -9.89
CA PHE A 55 -23.03 6.09 -9.80
C PHE A 55 -23.98 4.91 -10.10
N LEU A 56 -25.27 5.03 -9.79
CA LEU A 56 -26.26 3.98 -10.01
C LEU A 56 -26.76 3.94 -11.46
N GLU A 57 -26.84 5.10 -12.12
CA GLU A 57 -27.38 5.24 -13.47
C GLU A 57 -26.28 5.20 -14.54
N MET A 58 -25.01 5.37 -14.16
CA MET A 58 -23.90 5.30 -15.10
C MET A 58 -23.76 3.90 -15.73
N PRO A 59 -23.51 3.82 -17.04
CA PRO A 59 -23.22 2.55 -17.69
C PRO A 59 -21.96 1.92 -17.06
N PRO A 60 -21.86 0.58 -17.02
CA PRO A 60 -20.82 -0.15 -16.29
C PRO A 60 -19.38 0.15 -16.73
N GLN A 61 -19.19 0.81 -17.88
CA GLN A 61 -17.91 1.35 -18.34
C GLN A 61 -18.16 2.62 -19.19
N PRO A 62 -17.38 3.71 -19.05
CA PRO A 62 -16.28 3.94 -18.10
C PRO A 62 -16.75 4.68 -16.84
N VAL A 63 -16.78 4.00 -15.69
CA VAL A 63 -16.97 4.67 -14.39
C VAL A 63 -15.61 5.23 -13.93
N PRO A 64 -15.52 6.52 -13.54
CA PRO A 64 -14.26 7.06 -13.07
C PRO A 64 -13.80 6.37 -11.79
N CYS A 65 -12.52 6.00 -11.73
CA CYS A 65 -11.90 5.42 -10.54
C CYS A 65 -11.32 6.54 -9.67
N TYR A 66 -11.72 6.61 -8.40
CA TYR A 66 -11.19 7.56 -7.43
C TYR A 66 -10.47 6.82 -6.31
N VAL A 67 -9.31 7.32 -5.91
CA VAL A 67 -8.52 6.77 -4.80
C VAL A 67 -8.31 7.83 -3.73
N ALA A 68 -8.39 7.43 -2.46
CA ALA A 68 -8.09 8.31 -1.34
C ALA A 68 -6.57 8.45 -1.20
N LYS A 69 -6.06 9.67 -1.40
CA LYS A 69 -4.64 9.98 -1.13
C LYS A 69 -4.32 9.91 0.37
N GLU A 70 -5.28 10.32 1.20
CA GLU A 70 -5.14 10.37 2.65
C GLU A 70 -6.24 9.52 3.29
N LEU A 71 -5.87 8.37 3.86
CA LEU A 71 -6.82 7.41 4.41
C LEU A 71 -7.54 7.93 5.67
N SER A 72 -6.94 8.88 6.39
CA SER A 72 -7.56 9.57 7.53
C SER A 72 -8.82 10.36 7.14
N ARG A 73 -8.97 10.72 5.85
CA ARG A 73 -10.11 11.46 5.30
C ARG A 73 -11.23 10.56 4.81
N LEU A 74 -11.19 9.26 5.11
CA LEU A 74 -12.30 8.35 4.90
C LEU A 74 -13.17 8.30 6.16
N PRO A 75 -14.50 8.30 6.02
CA PRO A 75 -15.37 8.09 7.17
C PRO A 75 -15.05 6.73 7.79
N PRO A 76 -15.15 6.61 9.12
CA PRO A 76 -14.98 5.33 9.79
C PRO A 76 -16.07 4.38 9.28
N LEU A 77 -15.64 3.31 8.63
CA LEU A 77 -16.51 2.29 8.09
C LEU A 77 -16.57 1.12 9.07
N SER A 78 -17.76 0.81 9.56
CA SER A 78 -17.99 -0.38 10.41
C SER A 78 -17.73 -1.66 9.61
N MET A 79 -17.27 -2.72 10.26
CA MET A 79 -16.92 -3.98 9.57
C MET A 79 -18.08 -4.62 8.79
N ASN A 80 -19.31 -4.17 9.00
CA ASN A 80 -20.52 -4.62 8.33
C ASN A 80 -20.54 -4.30 6.82
N CYS A 81 -19.71 -3.37 6.34
CA CYS A 81 -19.66 -2.99 4.92
C CYS A 81 -18.53 -3.66 4.13
N PHE A 82 -17.77 -4.57 4.75
CA PHE A 82 -16.71 -5.33 4.10
C PHE A 82 -16.96 -6.81 4.28
N ASP A 83 -16.61 -7.62 3.27
CA ASP A 83 -16.47 -9.06 3.51
C ASP A 83 -15.18 -9.31 4.29
N VAL A 84 -15.32 -9.26 5.62
CA VAL A 84 -14.23 -9.49 6.58
C VAL A 84 -13.56 -10.84 6.33
N SER A 85 -14.30 -11.84 5.84
CA SER A 85 -13.78 -13.18 5.56
C SER A 85 -12.72 -13.15 4.47
N SER A 86 -12.96 -12.37 3.41
CA SER A 86 -12.01 -12.19 2.32
C SER A 86 -10.78 -11.41 2.78
N LEU A 87 -10.97 -10.34 3.56
CA LEU A 87 -9.84 -9.57 4.12
C LEU A 87 -8.95 -10.41 5.04
N VAL A 88 -9.54 -11.25 5.90
CA VAL A 88 -8.78 -12.13 6.80
C VAL A 88 -7.97 -13.15 6.02
N LYS A 89 -8.54 -13.75 4.97
CA LYS A 89 -7.80 -14.67 4.08
C LYS A 89 -6.61 -13.99 3.41
N ASP A 90 -6.79 -12.77 2.94
CA ASP A 90 -5.71 -12.00 2.33
C ASP A 90 -4.60 -11.68 3.36
N MET A 91 -4.97 -11.32 4.59
CA MET A 91 -4.01 -11.11 5.69
C MET A 91 -3.26 -12.39 6.07
N GLU A 92 -3.93 -13.55 6.09
CA GLU A 92 -3.28 -14.84 6.32
C GLU A 92 -2.28 -15.18 5.22
N SER A 93 -2.64 -14.95 3.96
CA SER A 93 -1.76 -15.12 2.80
C SER A 93 -0.51 -14.24 2.92
N VAL A 94 -0.67 -12.96 3.28
CA VAL A 94 0.45 -12.04 3.49
C VAL A 94 1.37 -12.52 4.62
N LYS A 95 0.81 -12.97 5.75
CA LYS A 95 1.60 -13.52 6.87
C LYS A 95 2.39 -14.76 6.44
N LEU A 96 1.78 -15.65 5.68
CA LEU A 96 2.43 -16.85 5.17
C LEU A 96 3.60 -16.48 4.24
N HIS A 97 3.40 -15.54 3.31
CA HIS A 97 4.47 -15.07 2.42
C HIS A 97 5.61 -14.41 3.20
N LEU A 98 5.32 -13.66 4.26
CA LEU A 98 6.34 -13.06 5.12
C LEU A 98 7.19 -14.13 5.82
N LEU A 99 6.56 -15.20 6.34
CA LEU A 99 7.27 -16.31 6.96
C LEU A 99 8.20 -17.02 5.98
N ILE A 100 7.72 -17.31 4.76
CA ILE A 100 8.55 -17.92 3.71
C ILE A 100 9.73 -17.02 3.35
N LEU A 101 9.51 -15.72 3.23
CA LEU A 101 10.58 -14.76 2.95
C LEU A 101 11.62 -14.73 4.08
N GLN A 102 11.19 -14.79 5.33
CA GLN A 102 12.10 -14.83 6.48
C GLN A 102 12.93 -16.12 6.50
N GLU A 103 12.29 -17.28 6.29
CA GLU A 103 12.96 -18.58 6.27
C GLU A 103 13.96 -18.70 5.11
N SER A 104 13.58 -18.25 3.91
CA SER A 104 14.47 -18.23 2.75
C SER A 104 15.68 -17.30 2.97
N HIS A 105 15.48 -16.15 3.59
CA HIS A 105 16.56 -15.22 3.94
C HIS A 105 17.53 -15.83 4.96
N GLU A 106 17.00 -16.46 6.02
CA GLU A 106 17.83 -17.13 7.03
C GLU A 106 18.63 -18.30 6.43
N THR A 107 18.01 -19.09 5.57
CA THR A 107 18.66 -20.21 4.87
C THR A 107 19.76 -19.72 3.93
N SER A 108 19.50 -18.66 3.17
CA SER A 108 20.49 -18.05 2.27
C SER A 108 21.68 -17.49 3.05
N MET A 109 21.43 -16.82 4.17
CA MET A 109 22.47 -16.27 5.04
C MET A 109 23.33 -17.37 5.67
N LYS A 110 22.71 -18.44 6.19
CA LYS A 110 23.43 -19.63 6.70
C LYS A 110 24.28 -20.28 5.60
N ALA A 111 23.75 -20.42 4.39
CA ALA A 111 24.48 -20.98 3.26
C ALA A 111 25.66 -20.10 2.82
N GLN A 112 25.54 -18.76 2.86
CA GLN A 112 26.65 -17.85 2.60
C GLN A 112 27.73 -17.92 3.69
N ILE A 113 27.33 -17.99 4.97
CA ILE A 113 28.29 -18.13 6.08
C ILE A 113 29.07 -19.45 5.96
N ALA A 114 28.39 -20.56 5.67
CA ALA A 114 29.03 -21.85 5.45
C ALA A 114 30.03 -21.81 4.27
N LYS A 115 29.65 -21.16 3.15
CA LYS A 115 30.54 -20.97 1.99
C LYS A 115 31.78 -20.13 2.33
N CYS A 116 31.66 -19.14 3.20
CA CYS A 116 32.79 -18.32 3.65
C CYS A 116 33.72 -19.06 4.61
N GLN A 117 33.20 -19.93 5.49
CA GLN A 117 34.00 -20.71 6.44
C GLN A 117 34.85 -21.81 5.76
N VAL A 118 34.39 -22.36 4.64
CA VAL A 118 35.17 -23.34 3.86
C VAL A 118 36.41 -22.71 3.21
N ARG A 119 36.44 -21.38 3.01
CA ARG A 119 37.60 -20.68 2.44
C ARG A 119 38.71 -20.34 3.44
N SER A 120 38.53 -20.57 4.75
CA SER A 120 39.48 -20.11 5.79
C SER A 120 40.21 -21.23 6.56
N SER A 121 40.25 -22.46 6.04
CA SER A 121 41.13 -23.53 6.59
C SER A 121 42.29 -23.80 5.62
N PRO A 122 43.53 -24.00 6.13
CA PRO A 122 44.74 -23.84 5.34
C PRO A 122 44.93 -25.00 4.36
N GLU A 123 45.13 -24.64 3.10
CA GLU A 123 45.71 -25.50 2.10
C GLU A 123 47.13 -25.86 2.56
N SER A 124 47.33 -27.10 3.01
CA SER A 124 48.65 -27.65 3.25
C SER A 124 49.36 -27.81 1.91
N VAL A 125 50.14 -26.80 1.52
CA VAL A 125 51.09 -26.90 0.40
C VAL A 125 52.50 -26.93 1.00
N SER A 126 53.10 -28.12 0.96
CA SER A 126 54.55 -28.27 1.15
C SER A 126 55.31 -27.60 0.00
N ALA A 127 56.40 -26.92 0.38
CA ALA A 127 57.46 -26.22 -0.38
C ALA A 127 57.65 -26.61 -1.87
N GLU A 128 57.97 -25.69 -2.80
CA GLU A 128 59.28 -25.03 -2.90
C GLU A 128 59.30 -23.59 -3.51
N HIS A 129 60.17 -22.75 -2.93
CA HIS A 129 60.92 -21.57 -3.43
C HIS A 129 60.53 -20.84 -4.75
N HIS A 130 59.99 -19.60 -4.64
CA HIS A 130 60.60 -18.34 -5.15
C HIS A 130 59.75 -17.06 -4.89
N SER A 131 60.33 -16.10 -4.16
CA SER A 131 60.22 -14.60 -4.11
C SER A 131 58.88 -13.82 -4.37
N PRO A 132 58.67 -12.64 -3.72
CA PRO A 132 57.35 -12.11 -3.41
C PRO A 132 56.85 -10.96 -4.31
N ARG A 133 55.53 -10.87 -4.51
CA ARG A 133 54.79 -9.59 -4.62
C ARG A 133 53.28 -9.80 -4.64
N SER A 134 52.60 -9.21 -3.65
CA SER A 134 51.28 -8.53 -3.75
C SER A 134 50.47 -8.78 -2.48
N THR A 135 50.47 -7.76 -1.63
CA THR A 135 49.58 -7.58 -0.49
C THR A 135 48.12 -7.43 -0.94
N CYS A 136 47.22 -8.24 -0.41
CA CYS A 136 45.81 -7.87 -0.27
C CYS A 136 45.39 -8.09 1.19
N ALA A 137 45.39 -7.00 1.95
CA ALA A 137 44.78 -6.95 3.26
C ALA A 137 43.26 -7.02 3.10
N VAL A 138 42.62 -8.06 3.64
CA VAL A 138 41.19 -8.06 3.87
C VAL A 138 40.96 -7.74 5.34
N SER A 139 40.89 -6.44 5.64
CA SER A 139 40.42 -5.93 6.91
C SER A 139 38.89 -6.07 6.98
N VAL A 140 38.37 -7.06 7.71
CA VAL A 140 36.97 -7.05 8.14
C VAL A 140 36.90 -6.45 9.54
N LEU A 141 36.52 -5.19 9.55
CA LEU A 141 36.29 -4.35 10.72
C LEU A 141 35.20 -4.99 11.60
N THR A 142 35.58 -5.56 12.74
CA THR A 142 34.61 -5.90 13.80
C THR A 142 34.33 -4.61 14.58
N ARG A 143 33.23 -3.91 14.28
CA ARG A 143 32.73 -2.80 15.10
C ARG A 143 31.23 -2.99 15.39
N PHE A 144 30.99 -3.22 16.69
CA PHE A 144 29.81 -2.85 17.48
C PHE A 144 28.41 -3.26 16.99
N ASN A 145 27.74 -4.11 17.78
CA ASN A 145 26.89 -3.53 18.82
C ASN A 145 26.69 -4.47 20.01
N LYS A 146 27.04 -3.97 21.20
CA LYS A 146 26.77 -4.56 22.50
C LYS A 146 25.82 -3.57 23.18
N ILE A 147 24.53 -3.92 23.24
CA ILE A 147 23.51 -3.26 24.07
C ILE A 147 22.69 -4.46 24.57
N ALA A 148 22.99 -5.13 25.68
CA ALA A 148 22.95 -4.67 27.08
C ALA A 148 21.61 -4.01 27.44
N THR A 149 20.71 -4.86 27.97
CA THR A 149 19.71 -4.62 29.03
C THR A 149 18.75 -3.44 28.91
#